data_AF-A0AAU3BZJ6-F1
#
_entry.id   AF-A0AAU3BZJ6-F1
#
_cell.length_a   1.000
_cell.length_b   1.000
_cell.length_c   1.000
_cell.angle_alpha   90.00
_cell.angle_beta   90.00
_cell.angle_gamma   90.00
#
_symmetry.space_group_name_H-M   'P 1'
#
loop_
_entity.id
_entity.type
_entity.pdbx_description
1 polymer ?
#
loop_
_entity_poly.entity_id
_entity_poly.type
_entity_poly.pdbx_seq_one_letter_code
_entity_poly.pdbx_strand_id
1 'polypeptide(L)' 'MGIYQIWRELHRVGKVTVGTAHGRRGQIKYVAACAADDCGWAVEYDDISPAMIAAQGHRCPVR' A
#
# COMPACT_ATOMS: atom_id res chain seq x y z
N MET A 1 -7.87 24.76 1.19
CA MET A 1 -7.16 23.73 0.39
C MET A 1 -6.18 23.01 1.30
N GLY A 2 -6.44 21.76 1.64
CA GLY A 2 -5.56 20.95 2.49
C GLY A 2 -5.92 19.48 2.33
N ILE A 3 -5.54 18.90 1.20
CA ILE A 3 -5.79 17.50 0.86
C ILE A 3 -4.70 16.66 1.52
N TYR A 4 -4.62 16.66 2.85
CA TYR A 4 -3.65 15.86 3.58
C TYR A 4 -4.12 14.40 3.55
N GLN A 5 -3.50 13.60 2.70
CA GLN A 5 -3.59 12.12 2.61
C GLN A 5 -3.65 11.55 4.04
N ILE A 6 -4.72 10.91 4.51
CA ILE A 6 -5.52 9.81 3.96
C ILE A 6 -4.69 8.53 3.72
N TRP A 7 -3.75 8.21 4.61
CA TRP A 7 -3.16 6.88 4.71
C TRP A 7 -3.50 6.29 6.07
N ARG A 8 -4.10 5.10 6.09
CA ARG A 8 -4.30 4.33 7.33
C ARG A 8 -3.64 2.97 7.18
N GLU A 9 -2.57 2.74 7.93
CA GLU A 9 -1.94 1.41 8.02
C GLU A 9 -2.94 0.42 8.64
N LEU A 10 -3.14 -0.71 7.96
CA LEU A 10 -4.01 -1.79 8.41
C LEU A 10 -3.19 -3.03 8.78
N HIS A 11 -2.25 -3.42 7.92
CA HIS A 11 -1.44 -4.61 8.09
C HIS A 11 0.00 -4.39 7.61
N ARG A 12 0.93 -5.20 8.12
CA ARG A 12 2.32 -5.22 7.68
C ARG A 12 2.73 -6.65 7.36
N VAL A 13 3.30 -6.85 6.18
CA VAL A 13 3.77 -8.14 5.68
C VAL A 13 5.24 -8.00 5.31
N GLY A 14 6.13 -8.42 6.22
CA GLY A 14 7.57 -8.19 6.09
C GLY A 14 7.88 -6.68 6.00
N LYS A 15 8.61 -6.27 4.95
CA LYS A 15 8.92 -4.86 4.66
C LYS A 15 7.74 -4.11 3.98
N VAL A 16 6.66 -4.79 3.61
CA VAL A 16 5.51 -4.18 2.94
C VAL A 16 4.46 -3.74 3.95
N THR A 17 3.95 -2.53 3.78
CA THR A 17 2.83 -1.97 4.54
C THR A 17 1.59 -1.97 3.67
N VAL A 18 0.48 -2.47 4.20
CA VAL A 18 -0.83 -2.46 3.56
C VAL A 18 -1.74 -1.51 4.33
N GLY A 19 -2.41 -0.64 3.61
CA GLY A 19 -3.26 0.39 4.19
C GLY A 19 -4.30 0.90 3.21
N THR A 20 -5.07 1.88 3.64
CA THR A 20 -6.08 2.52 2.79
C THR A 20 -5.71 3.93 2.39
N ALA A 21 -6.03 4.29 1.15
CA ALA A 21 -5.91 5.62 0.58
C ALA A 21 -7.24 6.12 0.02
N HIS A 22 -7.47 7.45 0.02
CA HIS A 22 -8.56 8.01 -0.79
C HIS A 22 -8.08 8.18 -2.22
N GLY A 23 -8.76 7.50 -3.13
CA GLY A 23 -8.63 7.72 -4.57
C GLY A 23 -9.15 9.09 -4.99
N ARG A 24 -8.88 9.44 -6.25
CA ARG A 24 -9.19 10.77 -6.81
C ARG A 24 -10.67 11.15 -6.81
N ARG A 25 -11.58 10.17 -6.71
CA ARG A 25 -13.04 10.40 -6.64
C ARG A 25 -13.61 10.18 -5.23
N GLY A 26 -12.77 10.18 -4.20
CA GLY A 26 -13.16 9.97 -2.81
C GLY A 26 -13.45 8.51 -2.44
N GLN A 27 -13.21 7.56 -3.34
CA GLN A 27 -13.32 6.13 -3.02
C GLN A 27 -12.16 5.68 -2.11
N ILE A 28 -12.44 4.75 -1.20
CA ILE A 28 -11.38 4.08 -0.44
C ILE A 28 -10.71 3.06 -1.36
N LYS A 29 -9.39 3.07 -1.39
CA LYS A 29 -8.55 2.11 -2.10
C LYS A 29 -7.61 1.47 -1.11
N TYR A 30 -7.19 0.24 -1.38
CA TYR A 30 -6.20 -0.48 -0.59
C TYR A 30 -4.86 -0.44 -1.30
N VAL A 31 -3.84 0.09 -0.64
CA VAL A 31 -2.49 0.16 -1.19
C VAL A 31 -1.60 -0.80 -0.42
N ALA A 32 -0.74 -1.51 -1.14
CA ALA A 32 0.41 -2.20 -0.56
C ALA A 32 1.67 -1.50 -1.06
N ALA A 33 2.53 -1.06 -0.14
CA ALA A 33 3.75 -0.34 -0.46
C ALA A 33 4.94 -0.90 0.32
N CYS A 34 6.05 -1.15 -0.37
CA CYS A 34 7.29 -1.58 0.27
C CYS A 34 7.92 -0.37 0.97
N ALA A 35 8.16 -0.50 2.27
CA ALA A 35 8.79 0.55 3.09
C ALA A 35 10.33 0.48 3.07
N ALA A 36 10.92 -0.39 2.25
CA ALA A 36 12.35 -0.39 2.03
C ALA A 36 12.76 0.84 1.19
N ASP A 37 13.74 1.58 1.69
CA ASP A 37 14.36 2.67 0.93
C ASP A 37 14.83 2.16 -0.44
N ASP A 38 14.68 2.99 -1.47
CA ASP A 38 15.03 2.70 -2.88
C ASP A 38 14.25 1.56 -3.57
N CYS A 39 13.33 0.85 -2.89
CA CYS A 39 12.53 -0.18 -3.57
C CYS A 39 11.47 0.41 -4.51
N GLY A 40 10.78 1.47 -4.09
CA GLY A 40 9.76 2.18 -4.88
C GLY A 40 8.52 1.36 -5.27
N TRP A 41 8.39 0.12 -4.80
CA TRP A 41 7.26 -0.75 -5.13
C TRP A 41 6.01 -0.34 -4.36
N ALA A 42 4.95 -0.01 -5.09
CA ALA A 42 3.62 0.21 -4.54
C ALA A 42 2.54 -0.20 -5.55
N VAL A 43 1.44 -0.75 -5.06
CA VAL A 43 0.28 -1.16 -5.85
C VAL A 43 -1.00 -0.75 -5.15
N GLU A 44 -2.02 -0.37 -5.92
CA GLU A 44 -3.34 0.04 -5.44
C GLU A 44 -4.41 -0.92 -5.98
N TYR A 45 -5.35 -1.32 -5.11
CA TYR A 45 -6.49 -2.16 -5.42
C TYR A 45 -7.78 -1.62 -4.80
N ASP A 46 -8.91 -2.15 -5.28
CA ASP A 46 -10.24 -1.76 -4.82
C ASP A 46 -10.69 -2.58 -3.59
N ASP A 47 -9.99 -3.68 -3.30
CA ASP A 47 -10.25 -4.58 -2.18
C ASP A 47 -8.96 -4.91 -1.42
N ILE A 48 -9.08 -5.27 -0.13
CA ILE A 48 -7.95 -5.59 0.74
C ILE A 48 -7.27 -6.92 0.36
N SER A 49 -8.05 -7.88 -0.14
CA SER A 49 -7.57 -9.24 -0.45
C SER A 49 -6.46 -9.25 -1.51
N PRO A 50 -6.61 -8.64 -2.70
CA PRO A 50 -5.52 -8.56 -3.68
C PRO A 50 -4.32 -7.75 -3.18
N ALA A 51 -4.55 -6.71 -2.37
CA ALA A 51 -3.46 -5.94 -1.77
C ALA A 51 -2.61 -6.79 -0.81
N MET A 52 -3.26 -7.62 0.00
CA MET A 52 -2.58 -8.55 0.91
C MET A 52 -1.84 -9.66 0.15
N ILE A 53 -2.42 -10.21 -0.92
CA ILE A 53 -1.74 -11.22 -1.77
C ILE A 53 -0.49 -10.61 -2.41
N ALA A 54 -0.59 -9.40 -2.95
CA ALA A 54 0.55 -8.69 -3.53
C ALA A 54 1.64 -8.40 -2.49
N ALA A 55 1.26 -7.98 -1.29
CA ALA A 55 2.19 -7.74 -0.19
C ALA A 55 2.92 -9.02 0.23
N GLN A 56 2.22 -10.16 0.30
CA GLN A 56 2.81 -11.45 0.67
C GLN A 56 3.71 -12.03 -0.43
N GLY A 57 3.40 -11.75 -1.70
CA GLY A 57 4.20 -12.15 -2.85
C GLY A 57 5.41 -11.25 -3.14
N HIS A 58 5.49 -10.06 -2.54
CA HIS A 58 6.56 -9.11 -2.83
C HIS A 58 7.91 -9.61 -2.30
N ARG A 59 8.87 -9.80 -3.21
CA ARG A 59 10.28 -10.04 -2.89
C ARG A 59 11.06 -8.76 -3.14
N CYS A 60 11.36 -8.04 -2.06
CA CYS A 60 12.12 -6.82 -2.15
C CYS A 60 13.55 -7.12 -2.64
N PRO A 61 14.01 -6.51 -3.76
CA PRO A 61 15.37 -6.69 -4.25
C PRO A 61 16.40 -5.90 -3.41
N VAL A 62 15.94 -4.91 -2.65
CA VAL A 62 16.79 -4.09 -1.77
C VAL A 62 16.99 -4.84 -0.45
N ARG A 63 18.26 -5.13 -0.14
CA ARG A 63 18.65 -5.95 1.01
C ARG A 63 18.71 -5.12 2.27
#